data_AF-A0A853I0N4-F1
#
_entry.id   AF-A0A853I0N4-F1
#
_cell.length_a   1.000
_cell.length_b   1.000
_cell.length_c   1.000
_cell.angle_alpha   90.00
_cell.angle_beta   90.00
_cell.angle_gamma   90.00
#
_symmetry.space_group_name_H-M   'P 1'
#
loop_
_entity.id
_entity.type
_entity.pdbx_description
1 polymer ?
#
loop_
_entity_poly.entity_id
_entity_poly.type
_entity_poly.pdbx_seq_one_letter_code
_entity_poly.pdbx_strand_id
1 'polypeptide(L)' 'MERNIISELTIDNIGDVCRRLRKQQNMSQEEVAIGIGVAISTIERIENKKVIPRLDSLVNILKILNCEMLLSSINLLNDS' A
#
# COMPACT_ATOMS: atom_id res chain seq x y z
N MET A 1 -1.94 -6.57 24.19
CA MET A 1 -1.89 -7.73 23.27
C MET A 1 -1.85 -7.18 21.87
N GLU A 2 -0.67 -6.82 21.39
CA GLU A 2 -0.51 -6.30 20.03
C GLU A 2 -0.72 -7.46 19.06
N ARG A 3 -1.88 -7.50 18.40
CA ARG A 3 -2.03 -8.28 17.19
C ARG A 3 -1.25 -7.54 16.11
N ASN A 4 0.03 -7.83 15.98
CA ASN A 4 0.77 -7.53 14.76
C ASN A 4 0.13 -8.36 13.65
N ILE A 5 -0.86 -7.77 12.96
CA ILE A 5 -1.36 -8.32 11.71
C ILE A 5 -0.27 -8.02 10.68
N ILE A 6 0.77 -8.86 10.65
CA ILE A 6 1.66 -8.94 9.49
C ILE A 6 0.81 -9.59 8.40
N SER A 7 0.00 -8.79 7.71
CA SER A 7 -0.65 -9.25 6.49
C SER A 7 0.46 -9.37 5.45
N GLU A 8 0.70 -10.58 4.96
CA GLU A 8 1.56 -10.82 3.81
C GLU A 8 1.13 -9.91 2.67
N LEU A 9 2.00 -8.98 2.29
CA LEU A 9 1.76 -8.06 1.19
C LEU A 9 2.20 -8.76 -0.09
N THR A 10 1.24 -9.07 -0.96
CA THR A 10 1.50 -9.61 -2.28
C THR A 10 1.17 -8.57 -3.33
N ILE A 11 1.69 -8.76 -4.55
CA ILE A 11 1.38 -7.87 -5.67
C ILE A 11 -0.14 -7.80 -5.92
N ASP A 12 -0.85 -8.90 -5.71
CA ASP A 12 -2.29 -9.01 -5.98
C ASP A 12 -3.20 -8.40 -4.91
N ASN A 13 -2.68 -8.20 -3.69
CA ASN A 13 -3.46 -7.72 -2.55
C ASN A 13 -3.09 -6.30 -2.09
N ILE A 14 -2.03 -5.72 -2.67
CA ILE A 14 -1.49 -4.42 -2.25
C ILE A 14 -2.52 -3.29 -2.22
N GLY A 15 -3.41 -3.25 -3.22
CA GLY A 15 -4.51 -2.27 -3.31
C GLY A 15 -5.54 -2.43 -2.19
N ASP A 16 -5.89 -3.67 -1.84
CA ASP A 16 -6.84 -3.96 -0.75
C ASP A 16 -6.25 -3.57 0.60
N VAL A 17 -4.95 -3.82 0.81
CA VAL A 17 -4.24 -3.44 2.03
C VAL A 17 -4.18 -1.93 2.16
N CYS A 18 -3.82 -1.20 1.10
CA CYS A 18 -3.83 0.27 1.10
C CYS A 18 -5.21 0.82 1.46
N ARG A 19 -6.27 0.31 0.83
CA ARG A 19 -7.66 0.70 1.13
C ARG A 19 -8.02 0.46 2.59
N ARG A 20 -7.68 -0.71 3.13
CA ARG A 20 -7.98 -1.09 4.51
C ARG A 20 -7.28 -0.15 5.49
N LEU A 21 -5.97 0.06 5.33
CA LEU A 21 -5.17 0.96 6.16
C LEU A 21 -5.71 2.39 6.10
N ARG A 22 -6.01 2.89 4.90
CA ARG A 22 -6.60 4.23 4.72
C ARG A 22 -7.90 4.40 5.50
N LYS A 23 -8.80 3.41 5.42
CA LYS A 23 -10.06 3.43 6.17
C LYS A 23 -9.84 3.34 7.68
N GLN A 24 -8.85 2.57 8.15
CA GLN A 24 -8.48 2.50 9.56
C GLN A 24 -7.97 3.85 10.10
N GLN A 25 -7.31 4.64 9.25
CA GLN A 25 -6.88 6.00 9.56
C GLN A 25 -7.97 7.07 9.33
N ASN A 26 -9.20 6.67 8.99
CA ASN A 26 -10.31 7.57 8.67
C ASN A 26 -10.02 8.58 7.55
N MET A 27 -9.15 8.23 6.61
CA MET A 27 -8.77 9.11 5.50
C MET A 27 -9.60 8.81 4.23
N SER A 28 -9.86 9.83 3.44
CA SER A 28 -10.41 9.74 2.08
C SER A 28 -9.32 9.43 1.06
N GLN A 29 -9.70 8.98 -0.14
CA GLN A 29 -8.74 8.78 -1.24
C GLN A 29 -8.11 10.11 -1.68
N GLU A 30 -8.87 11.21 -1.58
CA GLU A 30 -8.41 12.56 -1.92
C GLU A 30 -7.29 13.02 -0.98
N GLU A 31 -7.45 12.85 0.33
CA GLU A 31 -6.41 13.23 1.31
C GLU A 31 -5.10 12.47 1.08
N VAL A 32 -5.18 11.17 0.75
CA VAL A 32 -3.97 10.39 0.40
C VAL A 32 -3.35 10.88 -0.90
N ALA A 33 -4.18 11.17 -1.91
CA ALA A 33 -3.71 11.66 -3.21
C ALA A 33 -2.99 13.02 -3.10
N ILE A 34 -3.58 13.94 -2.33
CA ILE A 34 -2.97 15.25 -2.01
C ILE A 34 -1.65 15.04 -1.25
N GLY A 35 -1.64 14.16 -0.25
CA GLY A 35 -0.46 13.88 0.57
C GLY A 35 0.76 13.36 -0.22
N ILE A 36 0.52 12.66 -1.33
CA ILE A 36 1.61 12.13 -2.19
C ILE A 36 1.75 12.86 -3.54
N GLY A 37 0.97 13.91 -3.78
CA GLY A 37 1.05 14.74 -4.99
C GLY A 37 0.60 14.04 -6.28
N VAL A 38 -0.46 13.23 -6.23
CA VAL A 38 -1.04 12.55 -7.41
C VAL A 38 -2.52 12.87 -7.59
N ALA A 39 -3.07 12.55 -8.77
CA ALA A 39 -4.52 12.62 -8.99
C ALA A 39 -5.26 11.55 -8.17
N ILE A 40 -6.45 11.88 -7.65
CA ILE A 40 -7.32 10.94 -6.89
C ILE A 40 -7.59 9.63 -7.65
N SER A 41 -7.74 9.70 -8.98
CA SER A 41 -7.94 8.55 -9.85
C SER A 41 -6.78 7.54 -9.79
N THR A 42 -5.58 7.98 -9.41
CA THR A 42 -4.44 7.10 -9.18
C THR A 42 -4.68 6.21 -7.95
N ILE A 43 -5.12 6.80 -6.84
CA ILE A 43 -5.45 6.05 -5.61
C ILE A 43 -6.63 5.10 -5.85
N GLU A 44 -7.67 5.58 -6.54
CA GLU A 44 -8.81 4.76 -6.90
C GLU A 44 -8.40 3.51 -7.71
N ARG A 45 -7.58 3.70 -8.76
CA ARG A 45 -7.10 2.60 -9.59
C ARG A 45 -6.24 1.60 -8.82
N ILE A 46 -5.38 2.09 -7.91
CA ILE A 46 -4.57 1.23 -7.03
C ILE A 46 -5.48 0.38 -6.14
N GLU A 47 -6.41 1.02 -5.42
CA GLU A 47 -7.30 0.32 -4.49
C GLU A 47 -8.29 -0.63 -5.18
N ASN A 48 -8.59 -0.40 -6.46
CA ASN A 48 -9.44 -1.26 -7.28
C ASN A 48 -8.66 -2.28 -8.13
N LYS A 49 -7.36 -2.50 -7.86
CA LYS A 49 -6.48 -3.44 -8.56
C LYS A 49 -6.40 -3.20 -10.08
N LYS A 50 -6.63 -1.96 -10.51
CA LYS A 50 -6.52 -1.53 -11.92
C LYS A 50 -5.09 -1.13 -12.29
N VAL A 51 -4.24 -0.90 -11.30
CA VAL A 51 -2.81 -0.63 -11.49
C VAL A 51 -2.04 -1.09 -10.27
N ILE A 52 -0.85 -1.65 -10.49
CA ILE A 52 0.11 -1.93 -9.43
C ILE A 52 0.93 -0.64 -9.22
N PRO A 53 0.99 -0.08 -8.01
CA PRO A 53 1.81 1.09 -7.75
C PRO A 53 3.28 0.74 -7.92
N ARG A 54 4.08 1.71 -8.39
CA ARG A 54 5.53 1.61 -8.26
C ARG A 54 5.93 1.63 -6.79
N LEU A 55 7.12 1.10 -6.50
CA LEU A 55 7.63 1.00 -5.12
C LEU A 55 7.70 2.37 -4.42
N ASP A 56 8.13 3.42 -5.11
CA ASP A 56 8.16 4.80 -4.61
C ASP A 56 6.77 5.29 -4.21
N SER A 57 5.78 5.09 -5.08
CA SER A 57 4.38 5.46 -4.80
C SER A 57 3.82 4.69 -3.60
N LEU A 58 4.09 3.38 -3.52
CA LEU A 58 3.67 2.54 -2.40
C LEU A 58 4.26 3.03 -1.08
N VAL A 59 5.57 3.28 -1.04
CA VAL A 59 6.25 3.79 0.16
C VAL A 59 5.64 5.13 0.59
N ASN A 60 5.36 6.03 -0.35
CA ASN A 60 4.74 7.32 -0.02
C ASN A 60 3.31 7.17 0.53
N ILE A 61 2.51 6.27 -0.04
CA ILE A 61 1.17 5.96 0.50
C ILE A 61 1.30 5.47 1.94
N LEU A 62 2.18 4.50 2.21
CA LEU A 62 2.35 3.94 3.55
C LEU A 62 2.82 4.99 4.57
N LYS A 63 3.72 5.91 4.18
CA LYS A 63 4.12 7.04 5.02
C LYS A 63 2.95 7.93 5.41
N ILE A 64 2.09 8.31 4.45
CA ILE A 64 0.88 9.10 4.74
C ILE A 64 -0.08 8.34 5.67
N LEU A 65 -0.14 7.02 5.54
CA LEU A 65 -0.94 6.15 6.39
C LEU A 65 -0.25 5.79 7.73
N ASN A 66 0.87 6.42 8.06
CA ASN A 66 1.67 6.15 9.26
C ASN A 66 1.99 4.64 9.43
N CYS A 67 2.38 4.00 8.33
CA CYS A 67 2.72 2.59 8.26
C CYS A 67 4.16 2.42 7.76
N GLU A 68 4.87 1.44 8.31
CA GLU A 68 6.19 1.05 7.84
C GLU A 68 6.13 -0.28 7.09
N MET A 69 6.98 -0.41 6.06
CA MET A 69 7.17 -1.65 5.33
C MET A 69 8.44 -2.32 5.81
N LEU A 70 8.34 -3.58 6.26
CA LEU A 70 9.47 -4.42 6.60
C LEU A 70 9.62 -5.52 5.54
N LEU A 71 10.80 -5.58 4.90
CA LEU A 71 11.17 -6.73 4.06
C LEU A 71 11.73 -7.83 4.96
N SER A 72 10.93 -8.87 5.21
CA SER A 72 11.27 -9.96 6.13
C SER A 72 12.12 -11.06 5.48
N SER A 73 12.00 -11.27 4.18
CA SER A 73 12.80 -12.23 3.43
C SER A 73 12.88 -11.84 1.94
N ILE A 74 14.00 -12.22 1.31
CA ILE A 74 14.15 -12.23 -0.14
C ILE A 74 14.35 -13.69 -0.52
N ASN A 75 13.37 -14.28 -1.19
CA ASN A 75 13.53 -15.59 -1.79
C ASN A 75 14.11 -15.40 -3.18
N LEU A 76 15.35 -15.83 -3.38
CA LEU A 76 15.89 -16.00 -4.71
C LEU A 76 15.09 -17.15 -5.36
N LEU A 77 14.30 -16.84 -6.38
CA LEU A 77 13.79 -17.87 -7.27
C LEU A 77 15.03 -18.39 -8.00
N ASN A 78 15.48 -19.60 -7.66
CA ASN A 78 16.68 -20.17 -8.24
C ASN A 78 16.61 -20.09 -9.77
N ASP A 79 17.60 -19.44 -10.38
CA ASP A 79 18.00 -19.69 -11.76
C ASP A 79 18.57 -21.11 -11.81
N SER A 80 17.87 -22.02 -12.52
CA SER A 80 18.18 -23.44 -12.81
C SER A 80 17.63 -24.49 -11.82
#